data_AF-A0A6P9B4G0-F1
#
_entry.id   AF-A0A6P9B4G0-F1
#
_cell.length_a   1.000
_cell.length_b   1.000
_cell.length_c   1.000
_cell.angle_alpha   90.00
_cell.angle_beta   90.00
_cell.angle_gamma   90.00
#
_symmetry.space_group_name_H-M   'P 1'
#
loop_
_entity.id
_entity.type
_entity.pdbx_description
1 polymer ?
#
loop_
_entity_poly.entity_id
_entity_poly.type
_entity_poly.pdbx_seq_one_letter_code
_entity_poly.pdbx_strand_id
1 'polypeptide(L)'
;MATSAPFLFLLVVLLLWLLSRWWLQRYRGLRKWRRPDHRTLFSDGPVASATLRRDVQATRVLFVTAHPDDEAMFFAPTILALKSASLWLLCGSTGNYYQQGEIRKAELIESCKVLGIPPSNVTILDHR
;
A
#
# COMPACT_ATOMS: atom_id res chain seq x y z
N MET A 1 -38.74 -14.10 49.41
CA MET A 1 -37.86 -13.12 48.75
C MET A 1 -36.60 -13.85 48.28
N ALA A 2 -36.09 -13.51 47.09
CA ALA A 2 -34.82 -13.95 46.47
C ALA A 2 -34.79 -15.28 45.68
N THR A 3 -34.93 -15.20 44.35
CA THR A 3 -34.25 -16.09 43.36
C THR A 3 -34.02 -15.42 41.98
N SER A 4 -34.04 -14.08 41.87
CA SER A 4 -33.76 -13.38 40.60
C SER A 4 -32.25 -13.21 40.31
N ALA A 5 -31.38 -13.53 41.27
CA ALA A 5 -29.93 -13.42 41.15
C ALA A 5 -29.32 -14.15 39.93
N PRO A 6 -29.67 -15.42 39.61
CA PRO A 6 -29.12 -16.10 38.43
C PRO A 6 -29.62 -15.49 37.11
N PHE A 7 -30.88 -15.01 37.07
CA PHE A 7 -31.44 -14.35 35.89
C PHE A 7 -30.78 -13.00 35.62
N LEU A 8 -30.51 -12.23 36.67
CA LEU A 8 -29.79 -10.97 36.56
C LEU A 8 -28.34 -11.18 36.09
N PHE A 9 -27.67 -12.22 36.60
CA PHE A 9 -26.32 -12.58 36.16
C PHE A 9 -26.28 -12.97 34.68
N LEU A 10 -27.20 -13.82 34.22
CA LEU A 10 -27.30 -14.22 32.81
C LEU A 10 -27.63 -13.02 31.90
N LEU A 11 -28.49 -12.10 32.35
CA LEU A 11 -28.81 -10.87 31.62
C LEU A 11 -27.56 -9.98 31.46
N VAL A 12 -26.77 -9.79 32.53
CA VAL A 12 -25.55 -8.98 32.48
C VAL A 12 -24.52 -9.59 31.54
N VAL A 13 -24.31 -10.91 31.59
CA VAL A 13 -23.39 -11.61 30.67
C VAL A 13 -23.84 -11.47 29.22
N LEU A 14 -25.15 -11.60 28.94
CA LEU A 14 -25.70 -11.41 27.60
C LEU A 14 -25.49 -9.98 27.09
N LEU A 15 -25.74 -8.97 27.94
CA LEU A 15 -25.54 -7.57 27.59
C LEU A 15 -24.06 -7.25 27.30
N LEU A 16 -23.13 -7.77 28.10
CA LEU A 16 -21.68 -7.63 27.86
C LEU A 16 -21.25 -8.31 26.55
N TRP A 17 -21.81 -9.47 26.23
CA TRP A 17 -21.53 -10.16 24.97
C TRP A 17 -22.08 -9.42 23.75
N LEU A 18 -23.31 -8.87 23.85
CA LEU A 18 -23.90 -8.06 22.79
C LEU A 18 -23.14 -6.75 22.59
N LEU A 19 -22.77 -6.06 23.67
CA LEU A 19 -21.97 -4.84 23.61
C LEU A 19 -20.58 -5.09 23.04
N SER A 20 -19.90 -6.18 23.41
CA SER A 20 -18.59 -6.51 22.85
C SER A 20 -18.69 -6.89 21.36
N ARG A 21 -19.72 -7.64 20.94
CA ARG A 21 -19.98 -7.93 19.52
C ARG A 21 -20.31 -6.67 18.72
N TRP A 22 -21.16 -5.80 19.25
CA TRP A 22 -21.49 -4.51 18.63
C TRP A 22 -20.25 -3.61 18.53
N TRP A 23 -19.45 -3.54 19.60
CA TRP A 23 -18.19 -2.80 19.61
C TRP A 23 -17.20 -3.37 18.58
N LEU A 24 -17.02 -4.69 18.51
CA LEU A 24 -16.19 -5.34 17.48
C LEU A 24 -16.71 -5.08 16.06
N GLN A 25 -18.02 -5.11 15.83
CA GLN A 25 -18.63 -4.78 14.54
C GLN A 25 -18.45 -3.30 14.18
N ARG A 26 -18.60 -2.39 15.15
CA ARG A 26 -18.35 -0.95 15.00
C ARG A 26 -16.88 -0.66 14.75
N TYR A 27 -15.97 -1.29 15.49
CA TYR A 27 -14.52 -1.16 15.36
C TYR A 27 -14.02 -1.73 14.03
N ARG A 28 -14.61 -2.85 13.56
CA ARG A 28 -14.39 -3.38 12.21
C ARG A 28 -15.00 -2.47 11.13
N GLY A 29 -16.15 -1.85 11.38
CA GLY A 29 -16.78 -0.85 10.52
C GLY A 29 -15.98 0.44 10.39
N LEU A 30 -15.36 0.89 11.48
CA LEU A 30 -14.43 2.02 11.52
C LEU A 30 -13.15 1.72 10.73
N ARG A 31 -12.62 0.48 10.77
CA ARG A 31 -11.53 0.08 9.85
C ARG A 31 -11.96 0.02 8.38
N LYS A 32 -13.23 -0.27 8.11
CA LYS A 32 -13.80 -0.21 6.74
C LYS A 32 -13.90 1.24 6.22
N TRP A 33 -13.85 2.23 7.11
CA TRP A 33 -14.05 3.64 6.81
C TRP A 33 -12.77 4.47 6.97
N ARG A 34 -11.68 4.01 6.35
CA ARG A 34 -10.58 4.88 5.90
C ARG A 34 -9.77 4.18 4.81
N ARG A 35 -10.41 3.79 3.71
CA ARG A 35 -9.72 3.80 2.42
C ARG A 35 -10.10 5.13 1.78
N PRO A 36 -9.20 6.14 1.76
CA PRO A 36 -9.32 7.19 0.76
C PRO A 36 -9.41 6.47 -0.58
N ASP A 37 -10.42 6.78 -1.37
CA ASP A 37 -10.47 6.31 -2.74
C ASP A 37 -9.26 6.94 -3.46
N HIS A 38 -8.16 6.18 -3.56
CA HIS A 38 -6.93 6.61 -4.23
C HIS A 38 -7.16 6.85 -5.74
N ARG A 39 -8.40 6.66 -6.24
CA ARG A 39 -8.75 6.96 -7.62
C ARG A 39 -8.56 8.43 -8.01
N THR A 40 -8.45 9.36 -7.06
CA THR A 40 -8.27 10.79 -7.40
C THR A 40 -6.81 11.21 -7.62
N LEU A 41 -5.81 10.39 -7.27
CA LEU A 41 -4.39 10.79 -7.47
C LEU A 41 -3.88 10.59 -8.91
N PHE A 42 -4.64 9.90 -9.77
CA PHE A 42 -4.26 9.63 -11.16
C PHE A 42 -5.35 9.95 -12.19
N SER A 43 -6.48 10.53 -11.79
CA SER A 43 -7.62 10.78 -12.70
C SER A 43 -7.42 11.98 -13.64
N ASP A 44 -6.46 12.87 -13.35
CA ASP A 44 -6.25 14.10 -14.14
C ASP A 44 -5.07 14.00 -15.11
N GLY A 45 -4.67 12.78 -15.48
CA GLY A 45 -3.81 12.56 -16.65
C GLY A 45 -4.48 13.10 -17.93
N PRO A 46 -3.70 13.52 -18.94
CA PRO A 46 -4.22 14.33 -20.02
C PRO A 46 -5.28 13.57 -20.83
N VAL A 47 -6.47 14.17 -20.79
CA VAL A 47 -7.52 14.10 -21.80
C VAL A 47 -8.53 12.96 -21.63
N ALA A 48 -9.59 13.31 -20.91
CA ALA A 48 -10.95 13.20 -21.40
C ALA A 48 -11.05 13.30 -22.94
N SER A 49 -10.91 12.20 -23.64
CA SER A 49 -11.35 12.00 -25.04
C SER A 49 -11.59 10.52 -25.25
N ALA A 50 -12.65 10.04 -24.60
CA ALA A 50 -13.31 8.81 -24.94
C ALA A 50 -13.83 8.92 -26.38
N THR A 51 -13.19 8.27 -27.36
CA THR A 51 -13.90 7.70 -28.53
C THR A 51 -13.10 6.84 -29.51
N LEU A 52 -11.81 6.51 -29.31
CA LEU A 52 -11.15 5.62 -30.27
C LEU A 52 -10.01 4.78 -29.68
N ARG A 53 -10.14 3.44 -29.86
CA ARG A 53 -9.14 2.37 -29.87
C ARG A 53 -9.15 1.38 -28.71
N ARG A 54 -9.34 0.11 -29.09
CA ARG A 54 -9.22 -1.13 -28.29
C ARG A 54 -7.76 -1.42 -27.92
N ASP A 55 -7.14 -0.52 -27.19
CA ASP A 55 -5.89 -0.78 -26.50
C ASP A 55 -5.84 0.17 -25.30
N VAL A 56 -6.39 -0.26 -24.16
CA VAL A 56 -6.36 0.55 -22.94
C VAL A 56 -4.91 0.58 -22.51
N GLN A 57 -4.20 1.64 -22.91
CA GLN A 57 -2.80 1.85 -22.58
C GLN A 57 -2.65 1.75 -21.07
N ALA A 58 -2.03 0.67 -20.60
CA ALA A 58 -1.91 0.38 -19.18
C ALA A 58 -1.32 1.61 -18.48
N THR A 59 -1.99 2.08 -17.41
CA THR A 59 -1.54 3.22 -16.63
C THR A 59 -0.06 3.04 -16.28
N ARG A 60 0.75 4.06 -16.52
CA ARG A 60 2.19 4.02 -16.28
C ARG A 60 2.54 4.82 -15.05
N VAL A 61 3.26 4.21 -14.11
CA VAL A 61 3.64 4.85 -12.83
C VAL A 61 5.15 4.74 -12.63
N LEU A 62 5.79 5.88 -12.42
CA LEU A 62 7.20 5.96 -12.05
C LEU A 62 7.32 6.36 -10.58
N PHE A 63 7.98 5.52 -9.80
CA PHE A 63 8.43 5.86 -8.46
C PHE A 63 9.80 6.52 -8.54
N VAL A 64 9.96 7.67 -7.90
CA VAL A 64 11.25 8.36 -7.80
C VAL A 64 11.66 8.36 -6.34
N THR A 65 12.79 7.73 -6.03
CA THR A 65 13.34 7.63 -4.67
C THR A 65 14.71 8.28 -4.57
N ALA A 66 15.09 8.72 -3.38
CA ALA A 66 16.39 9.34 -3.16
C ALA A 66 17.47 8.27 -2.93
N HIS A 67 17.14 7.22 -2.17
CA HIS A 67 18.07 6.18 -1.78
C HIS A 67 17.52 4.77 -2.05
N PRO A 68 18.39 3.75 -2.12
CA PRO A 68 17.99 2.35 -2.21
C PRO A 68 17.50 1.84 -0.84
N ASP A 69 16.20 1.59 -0.65
CA ASP A 69 15.47 1.19 0.58
C ASP A 69 14.13 1.93 0.72
N ASP A 70 14.08 3.18 0.23
CA ASP A 70 12.91 4.05 0.23
C ASP A 70 11.65 3.37 -0.37
N GLU A 71 11.83 2.50 -1.37
CA GLU A 71 10.74 1.79 -2.03
C GLU A 71 10.04 0.81 -1.11
N ALA A 72 10.79 0.11 -0.26
CA ALA A 72 10.27 -0.84 0.70
C ALA A 72 9.79 -0.14 1.98
N MET A 73 10.52 0.90 2.42
CA MET A 73 10.24 1.63 3.65
C MET A 73 9.00 2.54 3.54
N PHE A 74 8.86 3.26 2.42
CA PHE A 74 7.80 4.28 2.26
C PHE A 74 6.76 3.89 1.21
N PHE A 75 7.19 3.30 0.09
CA PHE A 75 6.31 3.11 -1.07
C PHE A 75 5.70 1.72 -1.21
N ALA A 76 6.11 0.72 -0.42
CA ALA A 76 5.63 -0.65 -0.57
C ALA A 76 4.09 -0.76 -0.57
N PRO A 77 3.34 -0.12 0.36
CA PRO A 77 1.88 -0.18 0.32
C PRO A 77 1.29 0.37 -0.99
N THR A 78 1.86 1.45 -1.52
CA THR A 78 1.42 2.10 -2.76
C THR A 78 1.77 1.27 -3.99
N ILE A 79 2.99 0.75 -4.06
CA ILE A 79 3.45 -0.14 -5.14
C ILE A 79 2.54 -1.37 -5.22
N LEU A 80 2.27 -2.01 -4.08
CA LEU A 80 1.39 -3.17 -4.02
C LEU A 80 -0.07 -2.84 -4.40
N ALA A 81 -0.54 -1.63 -4.11
CA ALA A 81 -1.88 -1.17 -4.49
C ALA A 81 -2.01 -0.87 -6.00
N LEU A 82 -0.91 -0.55 -6.68
CA LEU A 82 -0.88 -0.17 -8.10
C LEU A 82 -0.39 -1.30 -9.02
N LYS A 83 -0.37 -2.57 -8.58
CA LYS A 83 0.13 -3.72 -9.38
C LYS A 83 -0.55 -3.93 -10.74
N SER A 84 -1.73 -3.37 -10.99
CA SER A 84 -2.39 -3.42 -12.30
C SER A 84 -1.83 -2.42 -13.31
N ALA A 85 -1.06 -1.44 -12.85
CA ALA A 85 -0.35 -0.48 -13.68
C ALA A 85 1.01 -1.07 -14.12
N SER A 86 1.58 -0.50 -15.18
CA SER A 86 2.99 -0.73 -15.49
C SER A 86 3.85 0.13 -14.57
N LEU A 87 4.78 -0.50 -13.85
CA LEU A 87 5.55 0.14 -12.79
C LEU A 87 7.03 0.31 -13.20
N TRP A 88 7.59 1.46 -12.86
CA TRP A 88 9.01 1.80 -12.99
C TRP A 88 9.54 2.41 -11.70
N LEU A 89 10.83 2.27 -11.46
CA LEU A 89 11.52 2.91 -10.34
C LEU A 89 12.80 3.59 -10.81
N LEU A 90 12.97 4.86 -10.42
CA LEU A 90 14.19 5.63 -10.57
C LEU A 90 14.72 5.96 -9.17
N CYS A 91 15.91 5.46 -8.85
CA CYS A 91 16.62 5.80 -7.63
C CYS A 91 17.70 6.85 -7.93
N GLY A 92 17.67 7.97 -7.21
CA GLY A 92 18.55 9.12 -7.43
C GLY A 92 19.98 8.94 -6.95
N SER A 93 20.28 7.85 -6.23
CA SER A 93 21.64 7.57 -5.74
C SER A 93 21.88 6.08 -5.57
N THR A 94 23.15 5.71 -5.45
CA THR A 94 23.56 4.34 -5.12
C THR A 94 23.63 4.10 -3.61
N GLY A 95 23.38 5.11 -2.79
CA GLY A 95 23.50 5.01 -1.34
C GLY A 95 24.93 4.68 -0.85
N ASN A 96 25.96 5.05 -1.61
CA ASN A 96 27.35 4.64 -1.41
C ASN A 96 28.11 5.37 -0.27
N TYR A 97 27.42 5.99 0.70
CA TYR A 97 28.06 6.72 1.80
C TYR A 97 29.04 5.83 2.60
N TYR A 98 28.66 4.58 2.86
CA TYR A 98 29.50 3.58 3.55
C TYR A 98 30.31 2.70 2.60
N GLN A 99 30.53 3.11 1.35
CA GLN A 99 31.20 2.31 0.30
C GLN A 99 30.47 0.99 -0.03
N GLN A 100 29.15 0.94 0.19
CA GLN A 100 28.30 -0.24 -0.01
C GLN A 100 27.37 -0.12 -1.24
N GLY A 101 27.65 0.81 -2.15
CA GLY A 101 26.73 1.15 -3.26
C GLY A 101 26.38 -0.04 -4.15
N GLU A 102 27.34 -0.92 -4.47
CA GLU A 102 27.07 -2.11 -5.30
C GLU A 102 26.17 -3.13 -4.60
N ILE A 103 26.36 -3.32 -3.29
CA ILE A 103 25.51 -4.19 -2.48
C ILE A 103 24.09 -3.62 -2.44
N ARG A 104 23.95 -2.32 -2.14
CA ARG A 104 22.65 -1.65 -2.05
C ARG A 104 21.90 -1.57 -3.38
N LYS A 105 22.62 -1.45 -4.51
CA LYS A 105 22.03 -1.58 -5.86
C LYS A 105 21.41 -2.97 -6.05
N ALA A 106 22.14 -4.02 -5.71
CA ALA A 106 21.65 -5.39 -5.85
C ALA A 106 20.44 -5.65 -4.93
N GLU A 107 20.48 -5.15 -3.69
CA GLU A 107 19.37 -5.22 -2.73
C GLU A 107 18.12 -4.52 -3.29
N LEU A 108 18.25 -3.30 -3.84
CA LEU A 108 17.14 -2.57 -4.44
C LEU A 108 16.52 -3.31 -5.62
N ILE A 109 17.33 -3.92 -6.50
CA ILE A 109 16.83 -4.69 -7.65
C ILE A 109 16.01 -5.90 -7.18
N GLU A 110 16.51 -6.66 -6.20
CA GLU A 110 15.77 -7.80 -5.65
C GLU A 110 14.52 -7.37 -4.86
N SER A 111 14.59 -6.27 -4.12
CA SER A 111 13.43 -5.66 -3.44
C SER A 111 12.34 -5.27 -4.44
N CYS A 112 12.70 -4.57 -5.51
CA CYS A 112 11.79 -4.18 -6.60
C CYS A 112 11.11 -5.39 -7.25
N LYS A 113 11.86 -6.47 -7.49
CA LYS A 113 11.34 -7.72 -8.05
C LYS A 113 10.27 -8.35 -7.14
N VAL A 114 10.48 -8.34 -5.82
CA VAL A 114 9.47 -8.81 -4.84
C VAL A 114 8.22 -7.92 -4.86
N LEU A 115 8.40 -6.61 -5.03
CA LEU A 115 7.30 -5.64 -5.11
C LEU A 115 6.53 -5.70 -6.44
N GLY A 116 7.06 -6.38 -7.46
CA GLY A 116 6.43 -6.57 -8.78
C GLY A 116 6.93 -5.60 -9.85
N ILE A 117 8.05 -4.93 -9.62
CA ILE A 117 8.73 -4.08 -10.60
C ILE A 117 9.86 -4.91 -11.23
N PRO A 118 9.81 -5.21 -12.54
CA PRO A 118 10.85 -6.00 -13.17
C PRO A 118 12.18 -5.24 -13.18
N PRO A 119 13.34 -5.92 -13.07
CA PRO A 119 14.65 -5.28 -13.06
C PRO A 119 14.92 -4.36 -14.26
N SER A 120 14.37 -4.68 -15.44
CA SER A 120 14.45 -3.83 -16.64
C SER A 120 13.80 -2.46 -16.50
N ASN A 121 12.94 -2.28 -15.50
CA ASN A 121 12.21 -1.05 -15.21
C ASN A 121 12.78 -0.30 -14.00
N VAL A 122 13.93 -0.75 -13.47
CA VAL A 122 14.64 -0.11 -12.37
C VAL A 122 15.86 0.60 -12.92
N THR A 123 15.97 1.91 -12.67
CA THR A 123 17.12 2.73 -13.04
C THR A 123 17.72 3.31 -11.77
N ILE A 124 19.03 3.19 -11.61
CA ILE A 124 19.76 3.71 -10.44
C ILE A 124 20.81 4.69 -10.97
N LEU A 125 20.73 5.94 -10.54
CA LEU A 125 21.70 6.96 -10.91
C LEU A 125 22.96 6.83 -10.05
N ASP A 126 24.12 6.91 -10.71
CA ASP A 126 25.43 6.91 -10.08
C ASP A 126 26.20 8.12 -10.60
N HIS A 127 25.95 9.28 -9.98
CA HIS A 127 26.70 10.50 -10.24
C HIS A 127 27.84 10.59 -9.23
N ARG A 128 28.98 10.00 -9.60
CA ARG A 128 30.26 10.20 -8.89
C ARG A 128 30.95 11.46 -9.37
#